data_AF-A0A955X6F3-F1
#
_entry.id   AF-A0A955X6F3-F1
#
_cell.length_a   1.000
_cell.length_b   1.000
_cell.length_c   1.000
_cell.angle_alpha   90.00
_cell.angle_beta   90.00
_cell.angle_gamma   90.00
#
_symmetry.space_group_name_H-M   'P 1'
#
loop_
_entity.id
_entity.type
_entity.pdbx_description
1 polymer ?
#
loop_
_entity_poly.entity_id
_entity_poly.type
_entity_poly.pdbx_seq_one_letter_code
_entity_poly.pdbx_strand_id
1 'polypeptide(L)'
;MLGTLRRNKNNPIITFVLGLVVLLMMAFGISVQGMKSDGYAAKVNGEAIPEGEFNALYAQVYRSKQYQNRRYDRATAEKEGLRQNVLTQMIASKILAQQAAAMGMAVNDDALVEAITKNEQFQVDGQFDRAQYERFVNYSGLSEHSFEVAERERLMAQPFSTLVESMGISDKEIRETFEWENTKVDIDFIQLPKEAFKDAVATVTDADVAKFEAGEDAEKKIEEYYARFKSRKYDVPKKVCAQHILVRADESLPADVMAGKKKAIEQAAKAVTGGMDFTAAAKKFSEDANKDKGGDLGCFGEGETQPQLAAAAFALKPGEVSPVVQTPFGFHIVKVTEIKDPVKKELAEVKDEIAKELAKETAASGLAKQKADELAKLAKEKANLQEVVDAVKDTIGTEIKVQDTGPFPQGREFLPKLGLAKDVATAAWTLTEAAPVAGPIETDRAWVIIRLKGKEQPKEEEFETARLGIAYRLITAKQTALRDKWFESLQKHGEVLIDPVAIRYDDEAENIRNQRRNRSR
;
A
#
# COMPACT_ATOMS: atom_id res chain seq x y z
N MET A 1 48.67 -14.43 -27.87
CA MET A 1 48.61 -13.45 -28.99
C MET A 1 49.67 -12.33 -28.91
N LEU A 2 50.54 -12.30 -27.89
CA LEU A 2 51.46 -11.18 -27.61
C LEU A 2 52.86 -11.25 -28.28
N GLY A 3 53.10 -12.22 -29.18
CA GLY A 3 54.42 -12.40 -29.82
C GLY A 3 54.48 -12.14 -31.34
N THR A 4 53.35 -11.99 -32.04
CA THR A 4 53.34 -12.09 -33.52
C THR A 4 52.60 -10.99 -34.28
N LEU A 5 52.27 -9.85 -33.66
CA LEU A 5 51.58 -8.74 -34.35
C LEU A 5 52.40 -7.46 -34.41
N ARG A 6 53.63 -7.55 -34.94
CA ARG A 6 54.37 -6.35 -35.39
C ARG A 6 55.15 -6.51 -36.69
N ARG A 7 54.66 -7.33 -37.63
CA ARG A 7 55.15 -7.26 -39.02
C ARG A 7 54.03 -7.54 -40.00
N ASN A 8 53.95 -6.65 -40.99
CA ASN A 8 53.13 -6.69 -42.20
C ASN A 8 51.67 -6.18 -42.09
N LYS A 9 51.53 -4.85 -42.02
CA LYS A 9 50.31 -4.14 -42.46
C LYS A 9 50.31 -4.04 -44.00
N ASN A 10 49.16 -4.37 -44.59
CA ASN A 10 48.73 -4.08 -45.98
C ASN A 10 49.32 -4.94 -47.10
N ASN A 11 48.88 -6.21 -47.21
CA ASN A 11 48.93 -6.94 -48.47
C ASN A 11 47.51 -7.43 -48.86
N PRO A 12 46.86 -6.85 -49.89
CA PRO A 12 45.46 -7.14 -50.23
C PRO A 12 45.19 -8.58 -50.67
N ILE A 13 46.23 -9.35 -51.03
CA ILE A 13 46.13 -10.77 -51.35
C ILE A 13 45.77 -11.60 -50.09
N ILE A 14 46.24 -11.19 -48.90
CA ILE A 14 45.97 -11.93 -47.65
C ILE A 14 44.52 -11.73 -47.20
N THR A 15 43.96 -10.53 -47.39
CA THR A 15 42.54 -10.25 -47.08
C THR A 15 41.59 -11.00 -48.01
N PHE A 16 41.95 -11.15 -49.29
CA PHE A 16 41.16 -11.91 -50.25
C PHE A 16 41.23 -13.42 -49.98
N VAL A 17 42.39 -13.96 -49.59
CA VAL A 17 42.56 -15.38 -49.23
C VAL A 17 41.86 -15.72 -47.91
N LEU A 18 41.88 -14.84 -46.91
CA LEU A 18 41.14 -15.03 -45.65
C LEU A 18 39.62 -14.97 -45.86
N GLY A 19 39.13 -14.06 -46.71
CA GLY A 19 37.71 -14.01 -47.09
C GLY A 19 37.25 -15.27 -47.83
N LEU A 20 38.08 -15.81 -48.73
CA LEU A 20 37.77 -17.04 -49.48
C LEU A 20 37.80 -18.29 -48.58
N VAL A 21 38.68 -18.35 -47.57
CA VAL A 21 38.78 -19.47 -46.62
C VAL A 21 37.58 -19.51 -45.68
N VAL A 22 37.09 -18.37 -45.21
CA VAL A 22 35.86 -18.31 -44.38
C VAL A 22 34.62 -18.72 -45.19
N LEU A 23 34.55 -18.34 -46.47
CA LEU A 23 33.45 -18.72 -47.35
C LEU A 23 33.50 -20.20 -47.79
N LEU A 24 34.69 -20.77 -47.93
CA LEU A 24 34.90 -22.22 -48.17
C LEU A 24 34.60 -23.07 -46.91
N MET A 25 34.88 -22.56 -45.70
CA MET A 25 34.52 -23.25 -44.45
C MET A 25 33.01 -23.24 -44.15
N MET A 26 32.24 -22.30 -44.72
CA MET A 26 30.78 -22.32 -44.64
C MET A 26 30.12 -23.25 -45.68
N ALA A 27 30.78 -23.53 -46.81
CA ALA A 27 30.20 -24.31 -47.92
C ALA A 27 30.48 -25.82 -47.85
N PHE A 28 31.56 -26.26 -47.18
CA PHE A 28 31.82 -27.67 -46.89
C PHE A 28 31.87 -27.84 -45.38
N GLY A 29 30.80 -28.41 -44.82
CA GLY A 29 30.73 -28.81 -43.41
C GLY A 29 31.77 -29.91 -43.13
N ILE A 30 33.01 -29.51 -42.89
CA ILE A 30 34.08 -30.39 -42.41
C ILE A 30 34.03 -30.32 -40.89
N SER A 31 33.54 -31.40 -40.31
CA SER A 31 33.69 -31.74 -38.91
C SER A 31 35.18 -31.72 -38.52
N VAL A 32 35.59 -30.70 -37.76
CA VAL A 32 36.86 -30.73 -37.04
C VAL A 32 36.68 -31.68 -35.86
N GLN A 33 36.99 -32.94 -36.11
CA GLN A 33 37.10 -34.00 -35.13
C GLN A 33 38.23 -33.64 -34.16
N GLY A 34 37.91 -33.26 -32.91
CA GLY A 34 38.93 -33.21 -31.85
C GLY A 34 38.82 -32.16 -30.75
N MET A 35 37.81 -31.28 -30.70
CA MET A 35 37.54 -30.46 -29.52
C MET A 35 36.37 -31.05 -28.74
N LYS A 36 36.63 -31.49 -27.50
CA LYS A 36 35.58 -31.74 -26.51
C LYS A 36 34.76 -30.45 -26.42
N SER A 37 33.44 -30.51 -26.62
CA SER A 37 32.59 -29.38 -26.28
C SER A 37 32.67 -29.20 -24.77
N ASP A 38 33.31 -28.12 -24.32
CA ASP A 38 33.18 -27.72 -22.92
C ASP A 38 31.69 -27.43 -22.66
N GLY A 39 31.15 -28.00 -21.58
CA GLY A 39 29.78 -27.76 -21.18
C GLY A 39 29.51 -26.27 -20.95
N TYR A 40 28.24 -25.87 -20.99
CA TYR A 40 27.83 -24.49 -20.66
C TYR A 40 26.99 -24.50 -19.39
N ALA A 41 27.13 -23.47 -18.56
CA ALA A 41 26.27 -23.26 -17.40
C ALA A 41 24.95 -22.56 -17.79
N ALA A 42 25.02 -21.62 -18.73
CA ALA A 42 23.88 -20.97 -19.35
C ALA A 42 24.23 -20.45 -20.75
N LYS A 43 23.23 -20.11 -21.56
CA LYS A 43 23.38 -19.33 -22.79
C LYS A 43 22.54 -18.06 -22.70
N VAL A 44 23.08 -16.96 -23.17
CA VAL A 44 22.45 -15.64 -23.20
C VAL A 44 22.51 -15.12 -24.63
N ASN A 45 21.35 -15.02 -25.29
CA ASN A 45 21.25 -14.59 -26.69
C ASN A 45 22.15 -15.41 -27.64
N GLY A 46 22.24 -16.72 -27.39
CA GLY A 46 23.04 -17.65 -28.19
C GLY A 46 24.51 -17.79 -27.75
N GLU A 47 25.04 -16.87 -26.94
CA GLU A 47 26.41 -16.95 -26.42
C GLU A 47 26.48 -17.74 -25.10
N ALA A 48 27.45 -18.64 -24.98
CA ALA A 48 27.59 -19.50 -23.81
C ALA A 48 28.30 -18.78 -22.64
N ILE A 49 27.85 -19.09 -21.43
CA ILE A 49 28.63 -18.99 -20.20
C ILE A 49 29.26 -20.38 -19.99
N PRO A 50 30.58 -20.54 -20.18
CA PRO A 50 31.27 -21.81 -20.03
C PRO A 50 31.09 -22.40 -18.63
N GLU A 51 30.89 -23.72 -18.54
CA GLU A 51 30.73 -24.41 -17.25
C GLU A 51 31.98 -24.28 -16.36
N GLY A 52 33.17 -24.31 -16.98
CA GLY A 52 34.44 -24.11 -16.27
C GLY A 52 34.52 -22.74 -15.58
N GLU A 53 34.08 -21.69 -16.28
CA GLU A 53 34.08 -20.31 -15.75
C GLU A 53 33.14 -20.18 -14.54
N PHE A 54 31.92 -20.73 -14.68
CA PHE A 54 30.94 -20.73 -13.60
C PHE A 54 31.43 -21.49 -12.37
N ASN A 55 32.03 -22.67 -12.56
CA ASN A 55 32.57 -23.46 -11.46
C ASN A 55 33.75 -22.76 -10.78
N ALA A 56 34.62 -22.09 -11.55
CA ALA A 56 35.75 -21.33 -11.02
C ALA A 56 35.27 -20.16 -10.14
N LEU A 57 34.30 -19.37 -10.62
CA LEU A 57 33.73 -18.25 -9.88
C LEU A 57 32.97 -18.71 -8.64
N TYR A 58 32.15 -19.78 -8.75
CA TYR A 58 31.49 -20.39 -7.60
C TYR A 58 32.50 -20.82 -6.53
N ALA A 59 33.58 -21.51 -6.92
CA ALA A 59 34.60 -21.97 -6.00
C ALA A 59 35.33 -20.79 -5.33
N GLN A 60 35.56 -19.68 -6.04
CA GLN A 60 36.12 -18.46 -5.49
C GLN A 60 35.20 -17.83 -4.43
N VAL A 61 33.92 -17.63 -4.76
CA VAL A 61 32.93 -17.04 -3.84
C VAL A 61 32.74 -17.94 -2.61
N TYR A 62 32.67 -19.25 -2.81
CA TYR A 62 32.57 -20.24 -1.73
C TYR A 62 33.78 -20.17 -0.78
N ARG A 63 35.01 -20.14 -1.31
CA ARG A 63 36.23 -19.99 -0.47
C ARG A 63 36.25 -18.66 0.28
N SER A 64 35.83 -17.57 -0.34
CA SER A 64 35.72 -16.26 0.32
C SER A 64 34.80 -16.30 1.54
N LYS A 65 33.62 -16.94 1.41
CA LYS A 65 32.69 -17.16 2.52
C LYS A 65 33.29 -18.02 3.64
N GLN A 66 34.11 -19.01 3.30
CA GLN A 66 34.84 -19.83 4.29
C GLN A 66 35.92 -19.07 5.05
N TYR A 67 36.60 -18.12 4.40
CA TYR A 67 37.55 -17.24 5.08
C TYR A 67 36.87 -16.32 6.09
N GLN A 68 35.69 -15.78 5.76
CA GLN A 68 34.90 -14.95 6.66
C GLN A 68 34.25 -15.75 7.79
N ASN A 69 33.76 -16.95 7.48
CA ASN A 69 33.12 -17.85 8.43
C ASN A 69 33.65 -19.28 8.24
N ARG A 70 34.55 -19.70 9.13
CA ARG A 70 35.17 -21.04 9.09
C ARG A 70 34.17 -22.21 9.22
N ARG A 71 32.92 -21.95 9.62
CA ARG A 71 31.83 -22.94 9.67
C ARG A 71 30.97 -22.97 8.39
N TYR A 72 31.28 -22.16 7.38
CA TYR A 72 30.55 -22.15 6.12
C TYR A 72 30.83 -23.43 5.32
N ASP A 73 29.82 -24.30 5.22
CA ASP A 73 29.92 -25.60 4.57
C ASP A 73 29.04 -25.68 3.32
N ARG A 74 29.09 -26.84 2.65
CA ARG A 74 28.37 -27.07 1.39
C ARG A 74 26.84 -27.04 1.58
N ALA A 75 26.34 -27.60 2.67
CA ALA A 75 24.91 -27.63 2.99
C ALA A 75 24.36 -26.21 3.21
N THR A 76 25.14 -25.34 3.87
CA THR A 76 24.79 -23.92 4.04
C THR A 76 24.77 -23.19 2.69
N ALA A 77 25.78 -23.41 1.85
CA ALA A 77 25.83 -22.81 0.51
C ALA A 77 24.68 -23.23 -0.40
N GLU A 78 24.23 -24.49 -0.29
CA GLU A 78 23.07 -25.01 -1.00
C GLU A 78 21.77 -24.37 -0.51
N LYS A 79 21.56 -24.28 0.80
CA LYS A 79 20.38 -23.62 1.40
C LYS A 79 20.28 -22.14 1.00
N GLU A 80 21.42 -21.47 0.83
CA GLU A 80 21.49 -20.08 0.36
C GLU A 80 21.37 -19.95 -1.16
N GLY A 81 21.30 -21.05 -1.91
CA GLY A 81 21.24 -21.05 -3.37
C GLY A 81 22.49 -20.45 -4.01
N LEU A 82 23.68 -20.62 -3.41
CA LEU A 82 24.90 -19.92 -3.82
C LEU A 82 25.24 -20.14 -5.30
N ARG A 83 25.11 -21.38 -5.80
CA ARG A 83 25.32 -21.69 -7.23
C ARG A 83 24.36 -20.92 -8.13
N GLN A 84 23.08 -20.85 -7.76
CA GLN A 84 22.08 -20.07 -8.49
C GLN A 84 22.43 -18.58 -8.49
N ASN A 85 22.83 -18.02 -7.35
CA ASN A 85 23.19 -16.61 -7.24
C ASN A 85 24.40 -16.25 -8.10
N VAL A 86 25.44 -17.10 -8.10
CA VAL A 86 26.63 -16.90 -8.94
C VAL A 86 26.26 -16.98 -10.43
N LEU A 87 25.44 -17.96 -10.83
CA LEU A 87 25.02 -18.08 -12.22
C LEU A 87 24.18 -16.88 -12.67
N THR A 88 23.25 -16.42 -11.82
CA THR A 88 22.46 -15.21 -12.06
C THR A 88 23.34 -13.98 -12.23
N GLN A 89 24.39 -13.82 -11.43
CA GLN A 89 25.35 -12.72 -11.57
C GLN A 89 26.12 -12.79 -12.89
N MET A 90 26.55 -13.99 -13.31
CA MET A 90 27.24 -14.17 -14.59
C MET A 90 26.32 -13.89 -15.79
N ILE A 91 25.07 -14.35 -15.72
CA ILE A 91 24.04 -14.03 -16.73
C ILE A 91 23.85 -12.52 -16.81
N ALA A 92 23.67 -11.83 -15.67
CA ALA A 92 23.52 -10.38 -15.64
C ALA A 92 24.75 -9.65 -16.22
N SER A 93 25.96 -10.10 -15.88
CA SER A 93 27.21 -9.54 -16.42
C SER A 93 27.34 -9.74 -17.93
N LYS A 94 26.98 -10.91 -18.45
CA LYS A 94 27.01 -11.22 -19.89
C LYS A 94 26.03 -10.34 -20.66
N ILE A 95 24.82 -10.19 -20.13
CA ILE A 95 23.80 -9.32 -20.70
C ILE A 95 24.28 -7.84 -20.71
N LEU A 96 24.90 -7.37 -19.63
CA LEU A 96 25.50 -6.03 -19.54
C LEU A 96 26.53 -5.80 -20.64
N ALA A 97 27.44 -6.76 -20.83
CA ALA A 97 28.49 -6.68 -21.83
C ALA A 97 27.92 -6.63 -23.26
N GLN A 98 26.94 -7.48 -23.58
CA GLN A 98 26.27 -7.48 -24.88
C GLN A 98 25.56 -6.15 -25.17
N GLN A 99 24.89 -5.57 -24.18
CA GLN A 99 24.22 -4.28 -24.34
C GLN A 99 25.22 -3.13 -24.46
N ALA A 100 26.31 -3.15 -23.69
CA ALA A 100 27.38 -2.16 -23.81
C ALA A 100 27.98 -2.18 -25.22
N ALA A 101 28.26 -3.37 -25.75
CA ALA A 101 28.72 -3.57 -27.12
C ALA A 101 27.70 -3.06 -28.16
N ALA A 102 26.40 -3.32 -27.97
CA ALA A 102 25.33 -2.83 -28.85
C ALA A 102 25.22 -1.29 -28.88
N MET A 103 25.59 -0.62 -27.79
CA MET A 103 25.66 0.85 -27.71
C MET A 103 26.98 1.42 -28.24
N GLY A 104 27.85 0.59 -28.83
CA GLY A 104 29.16 1.01 -29.33
C GLY A 104 30.20 1.26 -28.24
N MET A 105 29.94 0.86 -26.99
CA MET A 105 30.95 0.88 -25.93
C MET A 105 31.81 -0.37 -26.06
N ALA A 106 33.06 -0.19 -26.49
CA ALA A 106 34.03 -1.26 -26.63
C ALA A 106 35.18 -1.07 -25.64
N VAL A 107 35.58 -2.15 -24.96
CA VAL A 107 36.85 -2.21 -24.25
C VAL A 107 37.94 -2.49 -25.29
N ASN A 108 38.87 -1.56 -25.46
CA ASN A 108 40.02 -1.76 -26.34
C ASN A 108 41.02 -2.76 -25.71
N ASP A 109 41.90 -3.32 -26.54
CA ASP A 109 42.86 -4.33 -26.10
C ASP A 109 43.81 -3.80 -25.03
N ASP A 110 44.15 -2.50 -25.09
CA ASP A 110 45.02 -1.85 -24.11
C ASP A 110 44.39 -1.81 -22.71
N ALA A 111 43.10 -1.52 -22.59
CA ALA A 111 42.39 -1.52 -21.32
C ALA A 111 42.26 -2.94 -20.72
N LEU A 112 42.10 -3.95 -21.57
CA LEU A 112 42.12 -5.35 -21.13
C LEU A 112 43.51 -5.75 -20.60
N VAL A 113 44.57 -5.41 -21.34
CA VAL A 113 45.95 -5.67 -20.92
C VAL A 113 46.27 -4.95 -19.61
N GLU A 114 45.86 -3.68 -19.49
CA GLU A 114 46.04 -2.89 -18.27
C GLU A 114 45.33 -3.52 -17.07
N ALA A 115 44.06 -3.93 -17.22
CA ALA A 115 43.30 -4.56 -16.15
C ALA A 115 43.94 -5.88 -15.68
N ILE A 116 44.41 -6.71 -16.61
CA ILE A 116 45.07 -7.98 -16.29
C ILE A 116 46.43 -7.72 -15.62
N THR A 117 47.24 -6.83 -16.16
CA THR A 117 48.59 -6.55 -15.63
C THR A 117 48.58 -5.85 -14.27
N LYS A 118 47.56 -5.03 -14.00
CA LYS A 118 47.37 -4.36 -12.70
C LYS A 118 46.69 -5.22 -11.64
N ASN A 119 46.18 -6.39 -12.00
CA ASN A 119 45.57 -7.28 -11.03
C ASN A 119 46.65 -7.90 -10.13
N GLU A 120 46.62 -7.59 -8.83
CA GLU A 120 47.60 -8.07 -7.83
C GLU A 120 47.72 -9.60 -7.81
N GLN A 121 46.65 -10.31 -8.17
CA GLN A 121 46.64 -11.77 -8.22
C GLN A 121 47.56 -12.35 -9.31
N PHE A 122 47.94 -11.53 -10.29
CA PHE A 122 48.85 -11.89 -11.38
C PHE A 122 50.22 -11.22 -11.23
N GLN A 123 50.52 -10.69 -10.05
CA GLN A 123 51.79 -10.01 -9.79
C GLN A 123 52.66 -10.77 -8.79
N VAL A 124 53.98 -10.77 -9.06
CA VAL A 124 55.04 -11.15 -8.13
C VAL A 124 55.90 -9.90 -7.90
N ASP A 125 56.12 -9.54 -6.65
CA ASP A 125 56.84 -8.31 -6.26
C ASP A 125 56.27 -7.02 -6.91
N GLY A 126 54.96 -6.99 -7.13
CA GLY A 126 54.24 -5.84 -7.73
C GLY A 126 54.40 -5.70 -9.25
N GLN A 127 55.00 -6.69 -9.92
CA GLN A 127 55.14 -6.75 -11.37
C GLN A 127 54.37 -7.93 -11.93
N PHE A 128 53.73 -7.76 -13.09
CA PHE A 128 52.99 -8.85 -13.74
C PHE A 128 53.90 -10.05 -14.02
N ASP A 129 53.52 -11.21 -13.50
CA ASP A 129 54.21 -12.48 -13.72
C ASP A 129 53.38 -13.38 -14.64
N ARG A 130 53.90 -13.61 -15.86
CA ARG A 130 53.22 -14.42 -16.88
C ARG A 130 52.95 -15.84 -16.41
N ALA A 131 53.88 -16.43 -15.65
CA ALA A 131 53.74 -17.81 -15.20
C ALA A 131 52.64 -17.95 -14.13
N GLN A 132 52.45 -16.94 -13.27
CA GLN A 132 51.36 -16.87 -12.30
C GLN A 132 50.00 -16.73 -12.98
N TYR A 133 49.90 -15.86 -13.98
CA TYR A 133 48.71 -15.72 -14.81
C TYR A 133 48.33 -17.05 -15.48
N GLU A 134 49.28 -17.69 -16.17
CA GLU A 134 49.04 -18.97 -16.85
C GLU A 134 48.65 -20.07 -15.86
N ARG A 135 49.29 -20.15 -14.69
CA ARG A 135 48.90 -21.09 -13.62
C ARG A 135 47.46 -20.84 -13.16
N PHE A 136 47.06 -19.58 -12.98
CA PHE A 136 45.71 -19.25 -12.55
C PHE A 136 44.65 -19.62 -13.59
N VAL A 137 44.88 -19.25 -14.85
CA VAL A 137 43.95 -19.54 -15.96
C VAL A 137 43.81 -21.05 -16.16
N ASN A 138 44.93 -21.78 -16.17
CA ASN A 138 44.93 -23.23 -16.30
C ASN A 138 44.26 -23.93 -15.10
N TYR A 139 44.51 -23.46 -13.88
CA TYR A 139 43.86 -24.01 -12.68
C TYR A 139 42.36 -23.75 -12.66
N SER A 140 41.91 -22.66 -13.28
CA SER A 140 40.49 -22.33 -13.44
C SER A 140 39.80 -23.14 -14.54
N GLY A 141 40.53 -24.01 -15.25
CA GLY A 141 39.99 -24.83 -16.34
C GLY A 141 39.61 -24.01 -17.58
N LEU A 142 40.14 -22.79 -17.72
CA LEU A 142 39.89 -21.90 -18.84
C LEU A 142 41.08 -21.90 -19.80
N SER A 143 40.80 -21.63 -21.07
CA SER A 143 41.85 -21.17 -22.00
C SER A 143 42.15 -19.69 -21.76
N GLU A 144 43.36 -19.26 -22.12
CA GLU A 144 43.75 -17.84 -22.10
C GLU A 144 42.74 -16.97 -22.88
N HIS A 145 42.31 -17.43 -24.06
CA HIS A 145 41.33 -16.69 -24.86
C HIS A 145 39.98 -16.57 -24.17
N SER A 146 39.45 -17.66 -23.60
CA SER A 146 38.17 -17.62 -22.87
C SER A 146 38.24 -16.75 -21.62
N PHE A 147 39.39 -16.73 -20.94
CA PHE A 147 39.60 -15.85 -19.79
C PHE A 147 39.63 -14.37 -20.19
N GLU A 148 40.37 -14.04 -21.26
CA GLU A 148 40.45 -12.68 -21.79
C GLU A 148 39.09 -12.16 -22.31
N VAL A 149 38.27 -13.04 -22.90
CA VAL A 149 36.90 -12.70 -23.32
C VAL A 149 36.02 -12.39 -22.11
N ALA A 150 36.03 -13.25 -21.09
CA ALA A 150 35.26 -13.04 -19.86
C ALA A 150 35.69 -11.76 -19.13
N GLU A 151 36.99 -11.50 -19.05
CA GLU A 151 37.52 -10.28 -18.43
C GLU A 151 37.13 -9.03 -19.24
N ARG A 152 37.11 -9.12 -20.57
CA ARG A 152 36.60 -8.03 -21.42
C ARG A 152 35.11 -7.78 -21.21
N GLU A 153 34.30 -8.82 -21.08
CA GLU A 153 32.87 -8.70 -20.76
C GLU A 153 32.65 -8.04 -19.38
N ARG A 154 33.43 -8.44 -18.38
CA ARG A 154 33.42 -7.81 -17.04
C ARG A 154 33.81 -6.33 -17.11
N LEU A 155 34.85 -6.00 -17.87
CA LEU A 155 35.30 -4.62 -18.07
C LEU A 155 34.31 -3.79 -18.89
N MET A 156 33.52 -4.39 -19.78
CA MET A 156 32.45 -3.69 -20.49
C MET A 156 31.25 -3.38 -19.58
N ALA A 157 30.99 -4.22 -18.58
CA ALA A 157 29.90 -4.01 -17.63
C ALA A 157 30.17 -2.86 -16.62
N GLN A 158 31.43 -2.59 -16.27
CA GLN A 158 31.81 -1.59 -15.25
C GLN A 158 31.58 -0.12 -15.67
N PRO A 159 31.98 0.35 -16.88
CA PRO A 159 31.74 1.71 -17.33
C PRO A 159 30.25 2.07 -17.39
N PHE A 160 29.41 1.08 -17.72
CA PHE A 160 27.96 1.28 -17.76
C PHE A 160 27.36 1.49 -16.37
N SER A 161 27.78 0.73 -15.35
CA SER A 161 27.37 1.00 -13.97
C SER A 161 27.85 2.37 -13.49
N THR A 162 29.07 2.77 -13.85
CA THR A 162 29.58 4.11 -13.52
C THR A 162 28.85 5.23 -14.28
N LEU A 163 28.37 4.98 -15.50
CA LEU A 163 27.58 5.94 -16.29
C LEU A 163 26.23 6.20 -15.62
N VAL A 164 25.55 5.15 -15.17
CA VAL A 164 24.29 5.25 -14.38
C VAL A 164 24.54 6.01 -13.08
N GLU A 165 25.67 5.77 -12.42
CA GLU A 165 26.07 6.49 -11.22
C GLU A 165 26.40 7.97 -11.49
N SER A 166 26.92 8.29 -12.67
CA SER A 166 27.28 9.66 -13.08
C SER A 166 26.11 10.53 -13.56
N MET A 167 24.90 9.98 -13.65
CA MET A 167 23.72 10.76 -14.04
C MET A 167 23.39 11.81 -12.98
N GLY A 168 23.78 13.06 -13.25
CA GLY A 168 23.44 14.21 -12.42
C GLY A 168 21.95 14.52 -12.43
N ILE A 169 21.47 15.12 -11.36
CA ILE A 169 20.17 15.78 -11.32
C ILE A 169 20.35 17.28 -11.50
N SER A 170 19.46 17.91 -12.26
CA SER A 170 19.52 19.36 -12.43
C SER A 170 18.98 20.10 -11.21
N ASP A 171 19.51 21.28 -10.92
CA ASP A 171 18.98 22.18 -9.89
C ASP A 171 17.51 22.54 -10.14
N LYS A 172 17.12 22.59 -11.41
CA LYS A 172 15.73 22.78 -11.83
C LYS A 172 14.83 21.67 -11.31
N GLU A 173 15.23 20.40 -11.48
CA GLU A 173 14.43 19.26 -11.00
C GLU A 173 14.36 19.20 -9.47
N ILE A 174 15.44 19.58 -8.77
CA ILE A 174 15.44 19.67 -7.31
C ILE A 174 14.46 20.75 -6.84
N ARG A 175 14.50 21.91 -7.50
CA ARG A 175 13.60 23.05 -7.21
C ARG A 175 12.15 22.74 -7.53
N GLU A 176 11.86 22.19 -8.71
CA GLU A 176 10.50 21.80 -9.10
C GLU A 176 9.93 20.75 -8.13
N THR A 177 10.74 19.80 -7.66
CA THR A 177 10.32 18.82 -6.65
C THR A 177 10.06 19.50 -5.31
N PHE A 178 10.96 20.39 -4.86
CA PHE A 178 10.78 21.12 -3.61
C PHE A 178 9.51 21.98 -3.63
N GLU A 179 9.31 22.72 -4.71
CA GLU A 179 8.11 23.53 -4.93
C GLU A 179 6.87 22.64 -4.91
N TRP A 180 6.86 21.55 -5.69
CA TRP A 180 5.74 20.61 -5.70
C TRP A 180 5.40 20.04 -4.32
N GLU A 181 6.42 19.67 -3.52
CA GLU A 181 6.23 19.08 -2.19
C GLU A 181 5.80 20.11 -1.13
N ASN A 182 6.15 21.39 -1.30
CA ASN A 182 6.02 22.40 -0.24
C ASN A 182 5.12 23.60 -0.58
N THR A 183 4.69 23.76 -1.83
CA THR A 183 3.59 24.67 -2.17
C THR A 183 2.34 24.23 -1.41
N LYS A 184 1.59 25.20 -0.88
CA LYS A 184 0.29 24.97 -0.24
C LYS A 184 -0.78 25.77 -0.95
N VAL A 185 -1.98 25.19 -1.07
CA VAL A 185 -3.15 25.89 -1.57
C VAL A 185 -4.10 26.21 -0.41
N ASP A 186 -4.65 27.42 -0.40
CA ASP A 186 -5.75 27.82 0.47
C ASP A 186 -6.98 28.07 -0.40
N ILE A 187 -8.12 27.51 0.01
CA ILE A 187 -9.39 27.63 -0.72
C ILE A 187 -10.50 28.06 0.24
N ASP A 188 -11.37 28.92 -0.26
CA ASP A 188 -12.71 29.09 0.28
C ASP A 188 -13.63 28.03 -0.33
N PHE A 189 -14.62 27.58 0.42
CA PHE A 189 -15.61 26.63 -0.05
C PHE A 189 -17.00 26.89 0.51
N ILE A 190 -18.01 26.47 -0.25
CA ILE A 190 -19.40 26.32 0.18
C ILE A 190 -19.74 24.83 0.11
N GLN A 191 -20.31 24.28 1.18
CA GLN A 191 -20.87 22.92 1.19
C GLN A 191 -22.40 23.01 1.12
N LEU A 192 -22.98 22.17 0.27
CA LEU A 192 -24.42 21.89 0.24
C LEU A 192 -24.63 20.45 0.74
N PRO A 193 -24.92 20.26 2.04
CA PRO A 193 -25.15 18.93 2.60
C PRO A 193 -26.37 18.28 1.93
N LYS A 194 -26.22 17.06 1.42
CA LYS A 194 -27.32 16.29 0.79
C LYS A 194 -28.50 16.13 1.75
N GLU A 195 -28.20 15.94 3.03
CA GLU A 195 -29.18 15.79 4.11
C GLU A 195 -30.08 17.03 4.31
N ALA A 196 -29.53 18.23 4.12
CA ALA A 196 -30.25 19.48 4.35
C ALA A 196 -31.44 19.66 3.38
N PHE A 197 -31.43 18.92 2.27
CA PHE A 197 -32.50 18.94 1.27
C PHE A 197 -33.53 17.82 1.47
N LYS A 198 -33.36 16.92 2.44
CA LYS A 198 -34.34 15.85 2.68
C LYS A 198 -35.70 16.37 3.09
N ASP A 199 -35.76 17.42 3.90
CA ASP A 199 -37.04 18.01 4.32
C ASP A 199 -37.68 18.86 3.22
N ALA A 200 -36.86 19.44 2.33
CA ALA A 200 -37.33 20.11 1.13
C ALA A 200 -37.98 19.13 0.13
N VAL A 201 -37.57 17.85 0.15
CA VAL A 201 -38.27 16.75 -0.51
C VAL A 201 -39.41 16.29 0.39
N ALA A 202 -40.47 17.12 0.48
CA ALA A 202 -41.60 16.90 1.37
C ALA A 202 -42.41 15.63 1.02
N THR A 203 -42.37 15.16 -0.23
CA THR A 203 -43.08 13.94 -0.64
C THR A 203 -42.27 13.22 -1.73
N VAL A 204 -41.91 11.97 -1.46
CA VAL A 204 -41.38 11.05 -2.48
C VAL A 204 -42.55 10.56 -3.31
N THR A 205 -42.51 10.77 -4.62
CA THR A 205 -43.54 10.28 -5.52
C THR A 205 -43.27 8.84 -5.94
N ASP A 206 -44.29 8.11 -6.40
CA ASP A 206 -44.09 6.77 -6.96
C ASP A 206 -43.14 6.80 -8.18
N ALA A 207 -43.07 7.93 -8.89
CA ALA A 207 -42.11 8.13 -9.97
C ALA A 207 -40.66 8.23 -9.47
N ASP A 208 -40.42 8.84 -8.30
CA ASP A 208 -39.08 8.90 -7.69
C ASP A 208 -38.62 7.51 -7.23
N VAL A 209 -39.54 6.72 -6.67
CA VAL A 209 -39.29 5.32 -6.29
C VAL A 209 -38.96 4.50 -7.52
N ALA A 210 -39.81 4.56 -8.55
CA ALA A 210 -39.58 3.84 -9.81
C ALA A 210 -38.27 4.25 -10.48
N LYS A 211 -37.89 5.53 -10.40
CA LYS A 211 -36.59 6.02 -10.91
C LYS A 211 -35.41 5.46 -10.11
N PHE A 212 -35.53 5.36 -8.79
CA PHE A 212 -34.51 4.73 -7.95
C PHE A 212 -34.38 3.23 -8.28
N GLU A 213 -35.50 2.52 -8.34
CA GLU A 213 -35.56 1.08 -8.61
C GLU A 213 -35.07 0.69 -10.01
N ALA A 214 -35.21 1.59 -10.99
CA ALA A 214 -34.68 1.39 -12.34
C ALA A 214 -33.13 1.46 -12.42
N GLY A 215 -32.44 1.91 -11.35
CA GLY A 215 -30.99 1.94 -11.30
C GLY A 215 -30.38 0.54 -11.18
N GLU A 216 -29.30 0.27 -11.92
CA GLU A 216 -28.64 -1.04 -11.92
C GLU A 216 -28.22 -1.53 -10.52
N ASP A 217 -27.86 -0.61 -9.62
CA ASP A 217 -27.43 -0.90 -8.24
C ASP A 217 -28.56 -0.82 -7.19
N ALA A 218 -29.83 -0.67 -7.59
CA ALA A 218 -30.92 -0.41 -6.64
C ALA A 218 -31.10 -1.53 -5.61
N GLU A 219 -31.14 -2.79 -6.07
CA GLU A 219 -31.29 -3.96 -5.21
C GLU A 219 -30.17 -4.04 -4.16
N LYS A 220 -28.92 -3.88 -4.63
CA LYS A 220 -27.74 -3.89 -3.75
C LYS A 220 -27.80 -2.80 -2.69
N LYS A 221 -28.23 -1.58 -3.05
CA LYS A 221 -28.38 -0.47 -2.09
C LYS A 221 -29.46 -0.75 -1.04
N ILE A 222 -30.56 -1.39 -1.44
CA ILE A 222 -31.61 -1.83 -0.50
C ILE A 222 -31.06 -2.86 0.48
N GLU A 223 -30.36 -3.89 -0.01
CA GLU A 223 -29.74 -4.93 0.82
C GLU A 223 -28.73 -4.34 1.80
N GLU A 224 -27.85 -3.45 1.33
CA GLU A 224 -26.86 -2.76 2.14
C GLU A 224 -27.49 -1.86 3.21
N TYR A 225 -28.59 -1.17 2.88
CA TYR A 225 -29.35 -0.38 3.85
C TYR A 225 -29.96 -1.29 4.92
N TYR A 226 -30.65 -2.35 4.52
CA TYR A 226 -31.25 -3.31 5.46
C TYR A 226 -30.19 -3.90 6.38
N ALA A 227 -29.07 -4.41 5.83
CA ALA A 227 -27.99 -5.00 6.62
C ALA A 227 -27.40 -4.01 7.63
N ARG A 228 -27.17 -2.76 7.22
CA ARG A 228 -26.62 -1.69 8.07
C ARG A 228 -27.54 -1.34 9.23
N PHE A 229 -28.86 -1.36 9.01
CA PHE A 229 -29.85 -0.97 10.01
C PHE A 229 -30.56 -2.14 10.69
N LYS A 230 -30.27 -3.40 10.32
CA LYS A 230 -30.96 -4.60 10.80
C LYS A 230 -31.08 -4.61 12.33
N SER A 231 -29.95 -4.60 13.04
CA SER A 231 -29.92 -4.66 14.51
C SER A 231 -30.47 -3.41 15.23
N ARG A 232 -30.74 -2.32 14.49
CA ARG A 232 -31.20 -1.04 15.06
C ARG A 232 -32.66 -0.71 14.73
N LYS A 233 -33.19 -1.24 13.62
CA LYS A 233 -34.54 -0.93 13.12
C LYS A 233 -35.40 -2.15 12.81
N TYR A 234 -34.80 -3.27 12.40
CA TYR A 234 -35.55 -4.38 11.81
C TYR A 234 -35.45 -5.70 12.57
N ASP A 235 -34.45 -5.87 13.42
CA ASP A 235 -34.24 -7.05 14.26
C ASP A 235 -33.74 -6.56 15.64
N VAL A 236 -34.64 -5.89 16.34
CA VAL A 236 -34.39 -5.26 17.63
C VAL A 236 -35.01 -6.15 18.71
N PRO A 237 -34.21 -6.72 19.63
CA PRO A 237 -34.77 -7.53 20.72
C PRO A 237 -35.54 -6.65 21.70
N LYS A 238 -36.39 -7.30 22.51
CA LYS A 238 -37.14 -6.63 23.59
C LYS A 238 -36.16 -5.90 24.52
N LYS A 239 -36.45 -4.64 24.86
CA LYS A 239 -35.71 -3.88 25.87
C LYS A 239 -36.64 -3.37 26.97
N VAL A 240 -36.11 -3.28 28.17
CA VAL A 240 -36.80 -2.72 29.34
C VAL A 240 -36.00 -1.52 29.82
N CYS A 241 -36.67 -0.38 29.95
CA CYS A 241 -36.11 0.82 30.56
C CYS A 241 -36.53 0.85 32.03
N ALA A 242 -35.58 1.09 32.93
CA ALA A 242 -35.87 1.00 34.36
C ALA A 242 -35.03 1.96 35.21
N GLN A 243 -35.52 2.18 36.43
CA GLN A 243 -34.78 2.83 37.51
C GLN A 243 -34.50 1.80 38.61
N HIS A 244 -33.38 1.95 39.33
CA HIS A 244 -33.08 1.09 40.49
C HIS A 244 -32.63 1.86 41.72
N ILE A 245 -32.77 1.22 42.87
CA ILE A 245 -32.14 1.62 44.12
C ILE A 245 -31.28 0.44 44.54
N LEU A 246 -29.99 0.68 44.79
CA LEU A 246 -29.05 -0.33 45.26
C LEU A 246 -28.61 0.00 46.68
N VAL A 247 -28.64 -0.99 47.56
CA VAL A 247 -27.94 -0.96 48.85
C VAL A 247 -26.81 -1.96 48.76
N ARG A 248 -25.56 -1.49 48.77
CA ARG A 248 -24.39 -2.33 48.51
C ARG A 248 -24.18 -3.31 49.65
N ALA A 249 -24.00 -4.56 49.27
CA ALA A 249 -23.73 -5.66 50.17
C ALA A 249 -22.90 -6.69 49.41
N ASP A 250 -21.76 -7.05 49.98
CA ASP A 250 -20.89 -8.12 49.48
C ASP A 250 -21.23 -9.41 50.22
N GLU A 251 -21.18 -10.56 49.54
CA GLU A 251 -21.52 -11.87 50.13
C GLU A 251 -20.55 -12.30 51.25
N SER A 252 -19.37 -11.69 51.33
CA SER A 252 -18.41 -11.88 52.42
C SER A 252 -18.77 -11.16 53.72
N LEU A 253 -19.81 -10.29 53.70
CA LEU A 253 -20.21 -9.55 54.90
C LEU A 253 -20.81 -10.49 55.96
N PRO A 254 -20.59 -10.20 57.26
CA PRO A 254 -21.24 -10.92 58.35
C PRO A 254 -22.78 -10.92 58.22
N ALA A 255 -23.42 -12.01 58.69
CA ALA A 255 -24.85 -12.22 58.52
C ALA A 255 -25.72 -11.11 59.14
N ASP A 256 -25.31 -10.53 60.26
CA ASP A 256 -25.96 -9.41 60.93
C ASP A 256 -25.87 -8.12 60.08
N VAL A 257 -24.72 -7.88 59.43
CA VAL A 257 -24.52 -6.76 58.50
C VAL A 257 -25.38 -6.95 57.24
N MET A 258 -25.40 -8.16 56.68
CA MET A 258 -26.26 -8.51 55.54
C MET A 258 -27.74 -8.29 55.85
N ALA A 259 -28.20 -8.69 57.03
CA ALA A 259 -29.58 -8.45 57.48
C ALA A 259 -29.90 -6.96 57.60
N GLY A 260 -28.95 -6.14 58.08
CA GLY A 260 -29.06 -4.68 58.12
C GLY A 260 -29.22 -4.07 56.72
N LYS A 261 -28.38 -4.49 55.77
CA LYS A 261 -28.43 -4.04 54.36
C LYS A 261 -29.73 -4.45 53.67
N LYS A 262 -30.21 -5.68 53.89
CA LYS A 262 -31.51 -6.13 53.41
C LYS A 262 -32.66 -5.29 53.97
N LYS A 263 -32.65 -5.02 55.28
CA LYS A 263 -33.66 -4.17 55.93
C LYS A 263 -33.67 -2.74 55.38
N ALA A 264 -32.52 -2.19 55.01
CA ALA A 264 -32.42 -0.86 54.42
C ALA A 264 -33.09 -0.80 53.03
N ILE A 265 -32.88 -1.81 52.16
CA ILE A 265 -33.58 -1.83 50.87
C ILE A 265 -35.08 -2.09 51.03
N GLU A 266 -35.50 -2.87 52.04
CA GLU A 266 -36.92 -3.09 52.36
C GLU A 266 -37.59 -1.79 52.83
N GLN A 267 -36.85 -0.91 53.52
CA GLN A 267 -37.33 0.42 53.87
C GLN A 267 -37.50 1.30 52.63
N ALA A 268 -36.56 1.25 51.69
CA ALA A 268 -36.69 1.95 50.41
C ALA A 268 -37.91 1.45 49.63
N ALA A 269 -38.11 0.12 49.57
CA ALA A 269 -39.27 -0.51 48.95
C ALA A 269 -40.57 -0.02 49.57
N LYS A 270 -40.68 -0.05 50.90
CA LYS A 270 -41.86 0.43 51.64
C LYS A 270 -42.15 1.92 51.38
N ALA A 271 -41.10 2.75 51.35
CA ALA A 271 -41.26 4.19 51.07
C ALA A 271 -41.85 4.41 49.67
N VAL A 272 -41.30 3.72 48.66
CA VAL A 272 -41.78 3.81 47.27
C VAL A 272 -43.22 3.28 47.16
N THR A 273 -43.55 2.13 47.73
CA THR A 273 -44.92 1.58 47.71
C THR A 273 -45.90 2.44 48.52
N GLY A 274 -45.40 3.20 49.51
CA GLY A 274 -46.17 4.17 50.29
C GLY A 274 -46.38 5.52 49.58
N GLY A 275 -45.97 5.65 48.31
CA GLY A 275 -46.20 6.83 47.48
C GLY A 275 -45.01 7.79 47.38
N MET A 276 -43.84 7.48 47.95
CA MET A 276 -42.64 8.26 47.68
C MET A 276 -42.23 8.11 46.21
N ASP A 277 -41.95 9.23 45.55
CA ASP A 277 -41.40 9.21 44.19
C ASP A 277 -40.09 8.42 44.13
N PHE A 278 -39.92 7.61 43.07
CA PHE A 278 -38.79 6.69 42.94
C PHE A 278 -37.45 7.45 42.79
N THR A 279 -37.45 8.59 42.08
CA THR A 279 -36.24 9.43 41.91
C THR A 279 -35.81 10.00 43.26
N ALA A 280 -36.76 10.47 44.07
CA ALA A 280 -36.49 10.94 45.43
C ALA A 280 -35.99 9.81 46.35
N ALA A 281 -36.60 8.63 46.25
CA ALA A 281 -36.17 7.44 46.98
C ALA A 281 -34.76 7.01 46.56
N ALA A 282 -34.43 7.02 45.27
CA ALA A 282 -33.10 6.70 44.78
C ALA A 282 -32.03 7.65 45.33
N LYS A 283 -32.28 8.97 45.30
CA LYS A 283 -31.37 9.96 45.90
C LYS A 283 -31.14 9.73 47.40
N LYS A 284 -32.19 9.31 48.12
CA LYS A 284 -32.17 9.12 49.57
C LYS A 284 -31.54 7.79 49.99
N PHE A 285 -31.85 6.70 49.31
CA PHE A 285 -31.55 5.34 49.75
C PHE A 285 -30.52 4.60 48.90
N SER A 286 -30.29 5.01 47.65
CA SER A 286 -29.37 4.31 46.76
C SER A 286 -27.91 4.65 47.09
N GLU A 287 -27.08 3.62 47.08
CA GLU A 287 -25.64 3.66 47.20
C GLU A 287 -24.95 3.53 45.81
N ASP A 288 -25.73 3.47 44.73
CA ASP A 288 -25.18 3.45 43.36
C ASP A 288 -24.85 4.84 42.81
N ALA A 289 -23.96 4.88 41.82
CA ALA A 289 -23.49 6.11 41.18
C ALA A 289 -24.61 6.89 40.45
N ASN A 290 -25.65 6.21 39.98
CA ASN A 290 -26.78 6.84 39.30
C ASN A 290 -27.86 7.41 40.25
N LYS A 291 -27.65 7.37 41.58
CA LYS A 291 -28.64 7.87 42.56
C LYS A 291 -29.09 9.31 42.32
N ASP A 292 -28.16 10.19 41.91
CA ASP A 292 -28.44 11.61 41.66
C ASP A 292 -29.24 11.82 40.36
N LYS A 293 -29.19 10.83 39.46
CA LYS A 293 -30.02 10.72 38.25
C LYS A 293 -31.30 9.90 38.48
N GLY A 294 -31.73 9.76 39.74
CA GLY A 294 -32.95 9.03 40.08
C GLY A 294 -32.85 7.52 39.98
N GLY A 295 -31.62 6.98 39.94
CA GLY A 295 -31.43 5.54 39.76
C GLY A 295 -31.60 5.05 38.34
N ASP A 296 -31.59 5.94 37.33
CA ASP A 296 -31.82 5.58 35.93
C ASP A 296 -30.77 4.58 35.41
N LEU A 297 -31.25 3.44 34.89
CA LEU A 297 -30.45 2.40 34.24
C LEU A 297 -30.45 2.52 32.71
N GLY A 298 -31.28 3.41 32.15
CA GLY A 298 -31.58 3.40 30.72
C GLY A 298 -32.33 2.13 30.30
N CYS A 299 -32.32 1.84 29.00
CA CYS A 299 -32.98 0.67 28.42
C CYS A 299 -31.98 -0.46 28.17
N PHE A 300 -32.27 -1.64 28.70
CA PHE A 300 -31.41 -2.81 28.55
C PHE A 300 -32.17 -4.02 28.01
N GLY A 301 -31.48 -4.82 27.21
CA GLY A 301 -31.90 -6.14 26.74
C GLY A 301 -31.50 -7.26 27.71
N GLU A 302 -31.84 -8.49 27.34
CA GLU A 302 -31.32 -9.67 28.04
C GLU A 302 -29.77 -9.72 27.95
N GLY A 303 -29.10 -10.00 29.07
CA GLY A 303 -27.64 -10.09 29.15
C GLY A 303 -26.89 -8.75 29.25
N GLU A 304 -27.58 -7.61 29.17
CA GLU A 304 -26.96 -6.27 29.32
C GLU A 304 -26.88 -5.79 30.80
N THR A 305 -27.45 -6.54 31.75
CA THR A 305 -27.38 -6.28 33.19
C THR A 305 -27.31 -7.59 34.00
N GLN A 306 -27.23 -7.49 35.34
CA GLN A 306 -27.17 -8.67 36.21
C GLN A 306 -28.40 -9.57 36.00
N PRO A 307 -28.23 -10.90 35.81
CA PRO A 307 -29.33 -11.79 35.44
C PRO A 307 -30.55 -11.72 36.37
N GLN A 308 -30.33 -11.60 37.68
CA GLN A 308 -31.40 -11.49 38.68
C GLN A 308 -32.16 -10.17 38.54
N LEU A 309 -31.45 -9.07 38.28
CA LEU A 309 -32.05 -7.74 38.09
C LEU A 309 -32.80 -7.67 36.75
N ALA A 310 -32.23 -8.23 35.68
CA ALA A 310 -32.89 -8.38 34.40
C ALA A 310 -34.19 -9.19 34.54
N ALA A 311 -34.13 -10.38 35.12
CA ALA A 311 -35.31 -11.24 35.31
C ALA A 311 -36.43 -10.51 36.09
N ALA A 312 -36.08 -9.76 37.13
CA ALA A 312 -37.04 -8.95 37.87
C ALA A 312 -37.63 -7.83 37.01
N ALA A 313 -36.81 -7.07 36.27
CA ALA A 313 -37.29 -5.99 35.42
C ALA A 313 -38.18 -6.49 34.27
N PHE A 314 -37.80 -7.58 33.60
CA PHE A 314 -38.57 -8.12 32.47
C PHE A 314 -39.92 -8.74 32.86
N ALA A 315 -40.12 -9.06 34.14
CA ALA A 315 -41.39 -9.56 34.67
C ALA A 315 -42.40 -8.46 35.04
N LEU A 316 -41.98 -7.19 35.08
CA LEU A 316 -42.79 -6.06 35.51
C LEU A 316 -43.44 -5.33 34.34
N LYS A 317 -44.58 -4.68 34.60
CA LYS A 317 -45.20 -3.70 33.70
C LYS A 317 -44.65 -2.29 33.97
N PRO A 318 -44.79 -1.35 33.01
CA PRO A 318 -44.44 0.05 33.24
C PRO A 318 -45.12 0.61 34.50
N GLY A 319 -44.34 1.25 35.35
CA GLY A 319 -44.75 1.81 36.64
C GLY A 319 -44.64 0.86 37.83
N GLU A 320 -44.55 -0.45 37.62
CA GLU A 320 -44.44 -1.44 38.71
C GLU A 320 -43.04 -1.49 39.31
N VAL A 321 -42.97 -1.87 40.59
CA VAL A 321 -41.74 -1.98 41.39
C VAL A 321 -41.53 -3.43 41.78
N SER A 322 -40.31 -3.93 41.63
CA SER A 322 -39.97 -5.30 41.98
C SER A 322 -40.00 -5.55 43.49
N PRO A 323 -40.12 -6.82 43.91
CA PRO A 323 -39.58 -7.25 45.19
C PRO A 323 -38.07 -6.94 45.33
N VAL A 324 -37.53 -7.08 46.53
CA VAL A 324 -36.08 -6.98 46.74
C VAL A 324 -35.36 -8.07 45.94
N VAL A 325 -34.41 -7.66 45.10
CA VAL A 325 -33.57 -8.52 44.27
C VAL A 325 -32.17 -8.53 44.84
N GLN A 326 -31.61 -9.71 45.07
CA GLN A 326 -30.20 -9.84 45.46
C GLN A 326 -29.33 -10.08 44.23
N THR A 327 -28.25 -9.32 44.11
CA THR A 327 -27.18 -9.52 43.14
C THR A 327 -25.83 -9.52 43.87
N PRO A 328 -24.71 -9.87 43.20
CA PRO A 328 -23.37 -9.76 43.81
C PRO A 328 -23.00 -8.35 44.28
N PHE A 329 -23.68 -7.30 43.81
CA PHE A 329 -23.43 -5.92 44.24
C PHE A 329 -24.25 -5.51 45.47
N GLY A 330 -25.20 -6.35 45.88
CA GLY A 330 -26.04 -6.14 47.04
C GLY A 330 -27.52 -6.31 46.75
N PHE A 331 -28.34 -5.51 47.41
CA PHE A 331 -29.79 -5.60 47.31
C PHE A 331 -30.38 -4.45 46.52
N HIS A 332 -31.30 -4.78 45.62
CA HIS A 332 -31.91 -3.85 44.69
C HIS A 332 -33.42 -3.86 44.80
N ILE A 333 -34.05 -2.73 44.45
CA ILE A 333 -35.40 -2.72 43.89
C ILE A 333 -35.34 -2.02 42.54
N VAL A 334 -36.12 -2.52 41.57
CA VAL A 334 -36.19 -1.97 40.22
C VAL A 334 -37.61 -1.53 39.92
N LYS A 335 -37.76 -0.39 39.24
CA LYS A 335 -39.03 0.10 38.71
C LYS A 335 -38.93 0.20 37.20
N VAL A 336 -39.84 -0.44 36.47
CA VAL A 336 -39.88 -0.32 35.01
C VAL A 336 -40.52 1.01 34.63
N THR A 337 -39.88 1.76 33.75
CA THR A 337 -40.39 3.04 33.24
C THR A 337 -41.03 2.86 31.86
N GLU A 338 -40.44 2.02 31.00
CA GLU A 338 -40.90 1.78 29.63
C GLU A 338 -40.51 0.35 29.21
N ILE A 339 -41.35 -0.29 28.39
CA ILE A 339 -41.00 -1.54 27.69
C ILE A 339 -40.98 -1.24 26.20
N LYS A 340 -39.89 -1.59 25.54
CA LYS A 340 -39.74 -1.54 24.09
C LYS A 340 -39.90 -2.96 23.54
N ASP A 341 -41.02 -3.18 22.86
CA ASP A 341 -41.33 -4.48 22.26
C ASP A 341 -40.31 -4.86 21.18
N PRO A 342 -40.07 -6.17 20.99
CA PRO A 342 -39.16 -6.63 19.96
C PRO A 342 -39.70 -6.30 18.57
N VAL A 343 -38.82 -5.87 17.68
CA VAL A 343 -39.11 -5.67 16.25
C VAL A 343 -38.38 -6.75 15.47
N LYS A 344 -39.12 -7.55 14.69
CA LYS A 344 -38.54 -8.48 13.73
C LYS A 344 -39.24 -8.34 12.39
N LYS A 345 -38.53 -7.78 11.41
CA LYS A 345 -38.95 -7.57 10.03
C LYS A 345 -37.85 -8.07 9.11
N GLU A 346 -38.19 -8.99 8.22
CA GLU A 346 -37.29 -9.48 7.17
C GLU A 346 -37.19 -8.47 6.02
N LEU A 347 -36.11 -8.54 5.24
CA LEU A 347 -35.88 -7.61 4.13
C LEU A 347 -37.09 -7.52 3.18
N ALA A 348 -37.72 -8.65 2.86
CA ALA A 348 -38.87 -8.71 1.96
C ALA A 348 -40.07 -7.89 2.48
N GLU A 349 -40.22 -7.73 3.79
CA GLU A 349 -41.33 -6.99 4.41
C GLU A 349 -41.11 -5.47 4.40
N VAL A 350 -39.84 -5.04 4.34
CA VAL A 350 -39.45 -3.62 4.42
C VAL A 350 -38.81 -3.11 3.14
N LYS A 351 -38.73 -3.93 2.10
CA LYS A 351 -38.09 -3.58 0.82
C LYS A 351 -38.65 -2.29 0.23
N ASP A 352 -39.97 -2.17 0.15
CA ASP A 352 -40.64 -0.98 -0.41
C ASP A 352 -40.46 0.25 0.48
N GLU A 353 -40.40 0.07 1.80
CA GLU A 353 -40.12 1.16 2.76
C GLU A 353 -38.69 1.68 2.57
N ILE A 354 -37.73 0.77 2.43
CA ILE A 354 -36.32 1.10 2.19
C ILE A 354 -36.15 1.75 0.81
N ALA A 355 -36.84 1.26 -0.22
CA ALA A 355 -36.82 1.85 -1.55
C ALA A 355 -37.35 3.30 -1.52
N LYS A 356 -38.43 3.56 -0.78
CA LYS A 356 -38.95 4.92 -0.58
C LYS A 356 -37.96 5.82 0.15
N GLU A 357 -37.31 5.33 1.19
CA GLU A 357 -36.29 6.09 1.91
C GLU A 357 -35.10 6.42 1.01
N LEU A 358 -34.55 5.43 0.30
CA LEU A 358 -33.42 5.62 -0.63
C LEU A 358 -33.79 6.49 -1.84
N ALA A 359 -35.03 6.42 -2.32
CA ALA A 359 -35.56 7.34 -3.32
C ALA A 359 -35.61 8.77 -2.78
N LYS A 360 -36.01 8.98 -1.52
CA LYS A 360 -35.94 10.28 -0.84
C LYS A 360 -34.51 10.80 -0.80
N GLU A 361 -33.55 9.97 -0.39
CA GLU A 361 -32.13 10.35 -0.34
C GLU A 361 -31.59 10.72 -1.73
N THR A 362 -32.00 9.96 -2.75
CA THR A 362 -31.61 10.19 -4.15
C THR A 362 -32.20 11.50 -4.68
N ALA A 363 -33.48 11.76 -4.42
CA ALA A 363 -34.15 13.00 -4.79
C ALA A 363 -33.52 14.21 -4.07
N ALA A 364 -33.24 14.10 -2.78
CA ALA A 364 -32.58 15.14 -2.00
C ALA A 364 -31.17 15.43 -2.53
N SER A 365 -30.39 14.40 -2.84
CA SER A 365 -29.06 14.54 -3.46
C SER A 365 -29.14 15.21 -4.84
N GLY A 366 -30.16 14.87 -5.64
CA GLY A 366 -30.43 15.49 -6.95
C GLY A 366 -30.79 16.96 -6.84
N LEU A 367 -31.65 17.34 -5.88
CA LEU A 367 -31.99 18.73 -5.61
C LEU A 367 -30.76 19.51 -5.11
N ALA A 368 -29.99 18.94 -4.20
CA ALA A 368 -28.74 19.51 -3.72
C ALA A 368 -27.76 19.75 -4.88
N LYS A 369 -27.67 18.81 -5.83
CA LYS A 369 -26.84 18.96 -7.04
C LYS A 369 -27.31 20.12 -7.90
N GLN A 370 -28.61 20.20 -8.19
CA GLN A 370 -29.18 21.30 -8.99
C GLN A 370 -28.84 22.66 -8.35
N LYS A 371 -29.00 22.78 -7.04
CA LYS A 371 -28.63 23.99 -6.30
C LYS A 371 -27.12 24.25 -6.34
N ALA A 372 -26.31 23.21 -6.24
CA ALA A 372 -24.87 23.34 -6.36
C ALA A 372 -24.42 23.78 -7.77
N ASP A 373 -25.10 23.32 -8.83
CA ASP A 373 -24.88 23.76 -10.21
C ASP A 373 -25.21 25.25 -10.38
N GLU A 374 -26.31 25.73 -9.78
CA GLU A 374 -26.69 27.16 -9.73
C GLU A 374 -25.59 27.98 -9.02
N LEU A 375 -25.13 27.51 -7.85
CA LEU A 375 -24.07 28.16 -7.08
C LEU A 375 -22.74 28.18 -7.82
N ALA A 376 -22.39 27.10 -8.52
CA ALA A 376 -21.14 27.01 -9.29
C ALA A 376 -21.12 27.98 -10.48
N LYS A 377 -22.28 28.20 -11.14
CA LYS A 377 -22.41 29.24 -12.17
C LYS A 377 -22.21 30.64 -11.57
N LEU A 378 -22.91 30.92 -10.48
CA LEU A 378 -22.84 32.22 -9.81
C LEU A 378 -21.43 32.52 -9.27
N ALA A 379 -20.75 31.51 -8.73
CA ALA A 379 -19.39 31.64 -8.21
C ALA A 379 -18.38 32.10 -9.29
N LYS A 380 -18.60 31.75 -10.57
CA LYS A 380 -17.75 32.23 -11.67
C LYS A 380 -17.97 33.70 -12.00
N GLU A 381 -19.16 34.22 -11.73
CA GLU A 381 -19.55 35.61 -12.02
C GLU A 381 -19.23 36.57 -10.86
N LYS A 382 -19.23 36.06 -9.62
CA LYS A 382 -19.00 36.84 -8.40
C LYS A 382 -17.53 36.96 -8.04
N ALA A 383 -17.19 38.03 -7.31
CA ALA A 383 -15.82 38.30 -6.89
C ALA A 383 -15.33 37.35 -5.79
N ASN A 384 -16.24 36.83 -4.97
CA ASN A 384 -15.95 35.90 -3.87
C ASN A 384 -17.18 35.01 -3.58
N LEU A 385 -17.00 33.98 -2.75
CA LEU A 385 -18.08 33.07 -2.37
C LEU A 385 -19.10 33.68 -1.39
N GLN A 386 -18.77 34.76 -0.68
CA GLN A 386 -19.70 35.40 0.24
C GLN A 386 -20.83 36.09 -0.54
N GLU A 387 -20.49 36.77 -1.64
CA GLU A 387 -21.48 37.34 -2.55
C GLU A 387 -22.41 36.30 -3.19
N VAL A 388 -21.91 35.06 -3.37
CA VAL A 388 -22.74 33.93 -3.85
C VAL A 388 -23.75 33.56 -2.78
N VAL A 389 -23.32 33.39 -1.53
CA VAL A 389 -24.19 33.09 -0.39
C VAL A 389 -25.24 34.19 -0.20
N ASP A 390 -24.83 35.46 -0.21
CA ASP A 390 -25.72 36.60 -0.01
C ASP A 390 -26.81 36.70 -1.08
N ALA A 391 -26.49 36.31 -2.32
CA ALA A 391 -27.42 36.33 -3.45
C ALA A 391 -28.45 35.18 -3.43
N VAL A 392 -28.15 34.06 -2.78
CA VAL A 392 -29.03 32.88 -2.74
C VAL A 392 -29.66 32.61 -1.38
N LYS A 393 -29.29 33.35 -0.33
CA LYS A 393 -29.73 33.10 1.06
C LYS A 393 -31.25 32.93 1.22
N ASP A 394 -32.04 33.65 0.43
CA ASP A 394 -33.50 33.63 0.51
C ASP A 394 -34.15 32.56 -0.40
N THR A 395 -33.39 31.95 -1.31
CA THR A 395 -33.89 31.00 -2.34
C THR A 395 -33.28 29.61 -2.25
N ILE A 396 -32.18 29.44 -1.52
CA ILE A 396 -31.43 28.19 -1.40
C ILE A 396 -32.14 27.17 -0.49
N GLY A 397 -32.99 27.63 0.44
CA GLY A 397 -33.82 26.78 1.30
C GLY A 397 -33.09 26.08 2.45
N THR A 398 -31.81 26.39 2.66
CA THR A 398 -30.98 25.86 3.76
C THR A 398 -29.92 26.88 4.16
N GLU A 399 -29.43 26.83 5.40
CA GLU A 399 -28.28 27.62 5.81
C GLU A 399 -27.02 27.12 5.07
N ILE A 400 -26.32 28.03 4.41
CA ILE A 400 -25.00 27.82 3.81
C ILE A 400 -24.06 28.93 4.26
N LYS A 401 -22.78 28.63 4.36
CA LYS A 401 -21.75 29.58 4.75
C LYS A 401 -20.46 29.32 4.01
N VAL A 402 -19.68 30.39 3.81
CA VAL A 402 -18.31 30.29 3.33
C VAL A 402 -17.41 29.81 4.46
N GLN A 403 -16.52 28.88 4.16
CA GLN A 403 -15.48 28.42 5.06
C GLN A 403 -14.17 28.29 4.29
N ASP A 404 -13.04 28.42 4.99
CA ASP A 404 -11.71 28.23 4.44
C ASP A 404 -11.08 26.92 4.96
N THR A 405 -10.29 26.25 4.13
CA THR A 405 -9.47 25.12 4.58
C THR A 405 -8.24 25.57 5.36
N GLY A 406 -7.79 26.81 5.17
CA GLY A 406 -6.41 27.20 5.44
C GLY A 406 -5.44 26.52 4.45
N PRO A 407 -4.15 26.90 4.48
CA PRO A 407 -3.16 26.33 3.56
C PRO A 407 -2.97 24.81 3.76
N PHE A 408 -3.01 24.05 2.67
CA PHE A 408 -2.70 22.62 2.69
C PHE A 408 -1.80 22.18 1.54
N PRO A 409 -0.88 21.21 1.77
CA PRO A 409 0.01 20.69 0.74
C PRO A 409 -0.69 19.69 -0.17
N GLN A 410 -0.03 19.34 -1.27
CA GLN A 410 -0.55 18.35 -2.23
C GLN A 410 -0.63 16.94 -1.61
N GLY A 411 -1.54 16.11 -2.12
CA GLY A 411 -1.70 14.72 -1.69
C GLY A 411 -2.51 14.52 -0.41
N ARG A 412 -3.03 15.57 0.23
CA ARG A 412 -3.97 15.42 1.35
C ARG A 412 -5.36 14.98 0.87
N GLU A 413 -5.87 13.87 1.43
CA GLU A 413 -7.25 13.43 1.23
C GLU A 413 -8.21 14.03 2.27
N PHE A 414 -7.71 14.34 3.47
CA PHE A 414 -8.48 14.97 4.55
C PHE A 414 -8.19 16.48 4.58
N LEU A 415 -9.22 17.28 4.30
CA LEU A 415 -9.16 18.73 4.27
C LEU A 415 -9.72 19.32 5.57
N PRO A 416 -9.06 20.34 6.17
CA PRO A 416 -9.59 20.99 7.37
C PRO A 416 -11.00 21.54 7.15
N LYS A 417 -11.88 21.37 8.14
CA LYS A 417 -13.32 21.75 8.14
C LYS A 417 -14.20 21.05 7.09
N LEU A 418 -13.63 20.45 6.05
CA LEU A 418 -14.33 19.72 4.99
C LEU A 418 -14.35 18.20 5.20
N GLY A 419 -13.33 17.64 5.87
CA GLY A 419 -13.22 16.21 6.11
C GLY A 419 -12.59 15.46 4.93
N LEU A 420 -12.98 14.20 4.74
CA LEU A 420 -12.47 13.37 3.64
C LEU A 420 -13.07 13.83 2.31
N ALA A 421 -12.24 14.42 1.44
CA ALA A 421 -12.68 15.06 0.19
C ALA A 421 -11.56 15.05 -0.86
N LYS A 422 -11.14 13.84 -1.27
CA LYS A 422 -10.04 13.62 -2.22
C LYS A 422 -10.22 14.36 -3.56
N ASP A 423 -11.42 14.33 -4.13
CA ASP A 423 -11.70 14.98 -5.41
C ASP A 423 -11.69 16.50 -5.28
N VAL A 424 -12.10 17.03 -4.13
CA VAL A 424 -11.99 18.45 -3.81
C VAL A 424 -10.52 18.86 -3.68
N ALA A 425 -9.72 18.08 -2.97
CA ALA A 425 -8.29 18.32 -2.84
C ALA A 425 -7.60 18.32 -4.22
N THR A 426 -7.95 17.37 -5.08
CA THR A 426 -7.42 17.28 -6.45
C THR A 426 -7.83 18.50 -7.28
N ALA A 427 -9.10 18.90 -7.24
CA ALA A 427 -9.60 20.06 -7.97
C ALA A 427 -8.94 21.36 -7.50
N ALA A 428 -8.68 21.52 -6.20
CA ALA A 428 -8.02 22.72 -5.64
C ALA A 428 -6.66 23.01 -6.30
N TRP A 429 -5.90 21.98 -6.67
CA TRP A 429 -4.58 22.13 -7.32
C TRP A 429 -4.68 22.65 -8.75
N THR A 430 -5.81 22.44 -9.42
CA THR A 430 -6.06 22.93 -10.79
C THR A 430 -6.45 24.40 -10.85
N LEU A 431 -6.81 25.01 -9.70
CA LEU A 431 -7.24 26.40 -9.65
C LEU A 431 -6.08 27.36 -9.92
N THR A 432 -6.39 28.46 -10.61
CA THR A 432 -5.47 29.56 -10.91
C THR A 432 -6.19 30.89 -10.71
N GLU A 433 -5.48 32.01 -10.71
CA GLU A 433 -6.12 33.33 -10.65
C GLU A 433 -7.05 33.59 -11.85
N ALA A 434 -6.70 33.05 -13.03
CA ALA A 434 -7.52 33.13 -14.24
C ALA A 434 -8.74 32.19 -14.22
N ALA A 435 -8.66 31.10 -13.46
CA ALA A 435 -9.74 30.13 -13.27
C ALA A 435 -9.88 29.79 -11.77
N PRO A 436 -10.40 30.74 -10.96
CA PRO A 436 -10.32 30.63 -9.50
C PRO A 436 -11.40 29.75 -8.90
N VAL A 437 -12.34 29.20 -9.68
CA VAL A 437 -13.50 28.44 -9.15
C VAL A 437 -13.57 27.06 -9.78
N ALA A 438 -13.84 26.05 -8.95
CA ALA A 438 -14.21 24.70 -9.38
C ALA A 438 -15.44 24.20 -8.62
N GLY A 439 -16.17 23.27 -9.23
CA GLY A 439 -17.40 22.73 -8.68
C GLY A 439 -18.57 22.72 -9.67
N PRO A 440 -19.68 22.07 -9.30
CA PRO A 440 -19.85 21.37 -8.02
C PRO A 440 -19.12 20.02 -8.01
N ILE A 441 -18.36 19.76 -6.95
CA ILE A 441 -17.63 18.51 -6.73
C ILE A 441 -18.44 17.67 -5.75
N GLU A 442 -18.69 16.41 -6.09
CA GLU A 442 -19.41 15.49 -5.21
C GLU A 442 -18.50 15.00 -4.08
N THR A 443 -19.06 14.92 -2.88
CA THR A 443 -18.50 14.16 -1.75
C THR A 443 -19.58 13.21 -1.22
N ASP A 444 -19.21 12.31 -0.32
CA ASP A 444 -20.16 11.40 0.32
C ASP A 444 -21.37 12.13 0.94
N ARG A 445 -21.15 13.32 1.51
CA ARG A 445 -22.15 14.03 2.32
C ARG A 445 -22.68 15.31 1.68
N ALA A 446 -21.99 15.89 0.71
CA ALA A 446 -22.29 17.22 0.20
C ALA A 446 -21.84 17.41 -1.25
N TRP A 447 -22.42 18.41 -1.91
CA TRP A 447 -21.83 19.05 -3.08
C TRP A 447 -21.00 20.24 -2.64
N VAL A 448 -19.82 20.41 -3.24
CA VAL A 448 -18.84 21.42 -2.82
C VAL A 448 -18.46 22.32 -3.98
N ILE A 449 -18.54 23.63 -3.75
CA ILE A 449 -17.99 24.65 -4.64
C ILE A 449 -16.77 25.22 -3.95
N ILE A 450 -15.65 25.31 -4.66
CA ILE A 450 -14.39 25.83 -4.12
C ILE A 450 -13.93 27.05 -4.92
N ARG A 451 -13.28 27.98 -4.23
CA ARG A 451 -12.61 29.15 -4.83
C ARG A 451 -11.18 29.25 -4.31
N LEU A 452 -10.24 29.53 -5.19
CA LEU A 452 -8.86 29.81 -4.85
C LEU A 452 -8.80 31.06 -3.99
N LYS A 453 -8.24 30.91 -2.78
CA LYS A 453 -7.94 32.02 -1.89
C LYS A 453 -6.48 32.44 -1.99
N GLY A 454 -5.59 31.48 -2.17
CA GLY A 454 -4.17 31.75 -2.44
C GLY A 454 -3.34 30.48 -2.61
N LYS A 455 -2.12 30.67 -3.13
CA LYS A 455 -1.05 29.66 -3.10
C LYS A 455 0.12 30.22 -2.32
N GLU A 456 0.52 29.52 -1.27
CA GLU A 456 1.71 29.83 -0.49
C GLU A 456 2.87 29.09 -1.13
N GLN A 457 3.82 29.84 -1.68
CA GLN A 457 5.06 29.28 -2.19
C GLN A 457 6.04 29.04 -1.04
N PRO A 458 6.81 27.95 -1.09
CA PRO A 458 7.81 27.69 -0.06
C PRO A 458 8.94 28.72 -0.13
N LYS A 459 9.59 28.97 1.01
CA LYS A 459 10.61 30.00 1.12
C LYS A 459 11.96 29.52 0.58
N GLU A 460 12.77 30.46 0.10
CA GLU A 460 14.11 30.13 -0.43
C GLU A 460 15.01 29.56 0.67
N GLU A 461 14.89 30.01 1.92
CA GLU A 461 15.67 29.46 3.04
C GLU A 461 15.31 27.98 3.33
N GLU A 462 14.05 27.61 3.12
CA GLU A 462 13.59 26.22 3.25
C GLU A 462 14.13 25.37 2.10
N PHE A 463 14.19 25.93 0.87
CA PHE A 463 14.81 25.27 -0.28
C PHE A 463 16.28 24.97 -0.02
N GLU A 464 17.06 25.97 0.40
CA GLU A 464 18.49 25.80 0.65
C GLU A 464 18.76 24.75 1.75
N THR A 465 17.89 24.65 2.75
CA THR A 465 17.97 23.63 3.79
C THR A 465 17.64 22.22 3.26
N ALA A 466 16.66 22.09 2.37
CA ALA A 466 16.16 20.80 1.86
C ALA A 466 16.89 20.27 0.62
N ARG A 467 17.59 21.15 -0.13
CA ARG A 467 18.15 20.90 -1.46
C ARG A 467 18.97 19.61 -1.54
N LEU A 468 19.91 19.41 -0.63
CA LEU A 468 20.79 18.22 -0.63
C LEU A 468 20.01 16.91 -0.40
N GLY A 469 19.03 16.93 0.49
CA GLY A 469 18.20 15.75 0.77
C GLY A 469 17.31 15.37 -0.42
N ILE A 470 16.76 16.38 -1.11
CA ILE A 470 15.95 16.17 -2.31
C ILE A 470 16.82 15.66 -3.46
N ALA A 471 18.00 16.26 -3.69
CA ALA A 471 18.96 15.80 -4.69
C ALA A 471 19.33 14.33 -4.49
N TYR A 472 19.66 13.94 -3.25
CA TYR A 472 20.02 12.57 -2.91
C TYR A 472 18.87 11.58 -3.19
N ARG A 473 17.63 11.89 -2.75
CA ARG A 473 16.46 11.05 -3.04
C ARG A 473 16.23 10.88 -4.54
N LEU A 474 16.27 11.97 -5.29
CA LEU A 474 15.92 11.94 -6.71
C LEU A 474 16.99 11.23 -7.55
N ILE A 475 18.28 11.41 -7.25
CA ILE A 475 19.37 10.64 -7.88
C ILE A 475 19.18 9.15 -7.61
N THR A 476 18.95 8.78 -6.35
CA THR A 476 18.75 7.37 -5.97
C THR A 476 17.52 6.77 -6.66
N ALA A 477 16.42 7.52 -6.72
CA ALA A 477 15.20 7.10 -7.40
C ALA A 477 15.40 6.92 -8.92
N LYS A 478 16.10 7.86 -9.57
CA LYS A 478 16.43 7.76 -11.00
C LYS A 478 17.33 6.57 -11.31
N GLN A 479 18.38 6.36 -10.51
CA GLN A 479 19.30 5.22 -10.66
C GLN A 479 18.56 3.89 -10.50
N THR A 480 17.64 3.81 -9.53
CA THR A 480 16.81 2.62 -9.29
C THR A 480 15.83 2.39 -10.44
N ALA A 481 15.04 3.40 -10.83
CA ALA A 481 14.07 3.27 -11.91
C ALA A 481 14.72 2.93 -13.27
N LEU A 482 15.91 3.46 -13.55
CA LEU A 482 16.67 3.11 -14.74
C LEU A 482 17.15 1.66 -14.68
N ARG A 483 17.71 1.23 -13.54
CA ARG A 483 18.12 -0.15 -13.30
C ARG A 483 16.94 -1.12 -13.47
N ASP A 484 15.77 -0.79 -12.93
CA ASP A 484 14.57 -1.61 -13.00
C ASP A 484 14.02 -1.71 -14.42
N LYS A 485 13.80 -0.58 -15.11
CA LYS A 485 13.36 -0.58 -16.52
C LYS A 485 14.33 -1.32 -17.42
N TRP A 486 15.62 -1.22 -17.13
CA TRP A 486 16.64 -1.93 -17.86
C TRP A 486 16.56 -3.44 -17.57
N PHE A 487 16.50 -3.89 -16.31
CA PHE A 487 16.28 -5.29 -15.96
C PHE A 487 15.01 -5.88 -16.60
N GLU A 488 13.91 -5.13 -16.62
CA GLU A 488 12.67 -5.53 -17.30
C GLU A 488 12.88 -5.69 -18.81
N SER A 489 13.59 -4.75 -19.45
CA SER A 489 13.93 -4.84 -20.87
C SER A 489 14.77 -6.08 -21.17
N LEU A 490 15.73 -6.41 -20.29
CA LEU A 490 16.57 -7.58 -20.40
C LEU A 490 15.79 -8.89 -20.26
N GLN A 491 14.87 -8.97 -19.31
CA GLN A 491 14.00 -10.14 -19.16
C GLN A 491 13.07 -10.33 -20.36
N LYS A 492 12.65 -9.24 -21.00
CA LYS A 492 11.68 -9.27 -22.10
C LYS A 492 12.30 -9.60 -23.46
N HIS A 493 13.58 -9.27 -23.68
CA HIS A 493 14.25 -9.45 -24.98
C HIS A 493 15.42 -10.45 -24.94
N GLY A 494 15.88 -10.85 -23.75
CA GLY A 494 16.97 -11.82 -23.60
C GLY A 494 16.46 -13.27 -23.66
N GLU A 495 16.98 -14.08 -24.58
CA GLU A 495 16.78 -15.53 -24.53
C GLU A 495 17.84 -16.15 -23.61
N VAL A 496 17.41 -16.62 -22.43
CA VAL A 496 18.30 -17.24 -21.43
C VAL A 496 17.99 -18.73 -21.31
N LEU A 497 18.95 -19.58 -21.69
CA LEU A 497 18.86 -21.04 -21.57
C LEU A 497 19.85 -21.53 -20.51
N ILE A 498 19.37 -21.89 -19.32
CA ILE A 498 20.19 -22.41 -18.22
C ILE A 498 20.34 -23.94 -18.37
N ASP A 499 21.55 -24.49 -18.20
CA ASP A 499 21.69 -25.95 -18.05
C ASP A 499 21.21 -26.36 -16.64
N PRO A 500 20.14 -27.19 -16.52
CA PRO A 500 19.62 -27.62 -15.23
C PRO A 500 20.63 -28.41 -14.38
N VAL A 501 21.72 -28.89 -14.98
CA VAL A 501 22.81 -29.60 -14.29
C VAL A 501 23.78 -28.63 -13.63
N ALA A 502 23.92 -27.40 -14.16
CA ALA A 502 24.88 -26.43 -13.65
C ALA A 502 24.55 -26.00 -12.21
N ILE A 503 23.28 -25.84 -11.87
CA ILE A 503 22.83 -25.34 -10.57
C ILE A 503 22.74 -26.43 -9.47
N ARG A 504 23.01 -27.70 -9.80
CA ARG A 504 22.93 -28.83 -8.85
C ARG A 504 24.26 -29.09 -8.14
N TYR A 505 24.18 -29.65 -6.93
CA TYR A 505 25.33 -30.00 -6.11
C TYR A 505 25.68 -31.50 -6.28
N ASP A 506 26.68 -31.78 -7.13
CA ASP A 506 27.40 -33.03 -7.50
C ASP A 506 26.68 -34.39 -7.57
N ASP A 507 26.00 -34.91 -6.54
CA ASP A 507 25.62 -36.33 -6.51
C ASP A 507 24.56 -36.71 -7.57
N GLU A 508 23.65 -35.78 -7.89
CA GLU A 508 22.71 -35.94 -9.01
C GLU A 508 23.31 -35.53 -10.37
N ALA A 509 24.23 -34.55 -10.37
CA ALA A 509 24.78 -33.97 -11.58
C ALA A 509 25.70 -34.96 -12.32
N GLU A 510 26.50 -35.72 -11.58
CA GLU A 510 27.38 -36.74 -12.14
C GLU A 510 26.60 -37.95 -12.68
N ASN A 511 25.51 -38.33 -11.99
CA ASN A 511 24.64 -39.43 -12.39
C ASN A 511 23.89 -39.13 -13.71
N ILE A 512 23.40 -37.90 -13.86
CA ILE A 512 22.76 -37.43 -15.11
C ILE A 512 23.79 -37.28 -16.25
N ARG A 513 25.01 -36.80 -15.96
CA ARG A 513 26.11 -36.74 -16.93
C ARG A 513 26.47 -38.13 -17.47
N ASN A 514 26.56 -39.13 -16.58
CA ASN A 514 26.86 -40.51 -16.97
C ASN A 514 25.72 -41.14 -17.80
N GLN A 515 24.46 -40.84 -17.50
CA GLN A 515 23.32 -41.27 -18.30
C GLN A 515 23.29 -40.66 -19.71
N ARG A 516 23.64 -39.37 -19.86
CA ARG A 516 23.72 -38.71 -21.19
C ARG A 516 24.86 -39.26 -22.04
N ARG A 517 26.02 -39.51 -21.42
CA ARG A 517 27.22 -40.05 -22.08
C ARG A 517 27.04 -41.49 -22.58
N ASN A 518 26.19 -42.27 -21.92
CA ASN A 518 25.83 -43.63 -22.33
C ASN A 518 24.73 -43.69 -23.40
N ARG A 519 24.02 -42.58 -23.70
CA ARG A 519 23.01 -42.51 -24.77
C ARG A 519 23.56 -42.01 -26.11
N SER A 520 24.78 -41.47 -26.14
CA SER A 520 25.45 -40.97 -27.35
C SER A 520 26.54 -41.91 -27.89
N ARG A 521 26.62 -43.13 -27.35
CA ARG A 521 27.38 -44.28 -27.87
C ARG A 521 26.38 -45.31 -28.34
#